data_AF-U2AW25-F1
#
_entry.id   AF-U2AW25-F1
#
_cell.length_a   1.000
_cell.length_b   1.000
_cell.length_c   1.000
_cell.angle_alpha   90.00
_cell.angle_beta   90.00
_cell.angle_gamma   90.00
#
_symmetry.space_group_name_H-M   'P 1'
#
loop_
_entity.id
_entity.type
_entity.pdbx_description
1 polymer ?
#
loop_
_entity_poly.entity_id
_entity_poly.type
_entity_poly.pdbx_seq_one_letter_code
_entity_poly.pdbx_strand_id
1 'polypeptide(L)'
;MLEKIKTAIEDTTTEAIASRTIYLKLFCGLACKHSLSSQKDIAAFLGISPASVGYYRKEHGSMLMVTEYQKLYQAVEKKIL
;
A
#
# COMPACT_ATOMS: atom_id res chain seq x y z
N MET A 1 2.39 10.38 6.69
CA MET A 1 2.74 9.55 5.53
C MET A 1 1.65 8.52 5.22
N LEU A 2 1.21 7.70 6.19
CA LEU A 2 0.16 6.69 5.97
C LEU A 2 -1.12 7.26 5.31
N GLU A 3 -1.67 8.36 5.83
CA GLU A 3 -2.84 9.01 5.21
C GLU A 3 -2.56 9.46 3.76
N LYS A 4 -1.39 10.09 3.51
CA LYS A 4 -0.99 10.53 2.16
C LYS A 4 -0.96 9.36 1.17
N ILE A 5 -0.47 8.19 1.60
CA ILE A 5 -0.44 6.97 0.78
C ILE A 5 -1.87 6.47 0.52
N LYS A 6 -2.71 6.40 1.56
CA LYS A 6 -4.12 5.99 1.43
C LYS A 6 -4.84 6.87 0.41
N THR A 7 -4.80 8.19 0.60
CA THR A 7 -5.41 9.16 -0.30
C THR A 7 -4.88 9.03 -1.73
N ALA A 8 -3.56 8.89 -1.91
CA ALA A 8 -2.99 8.75 -3.25
C ALA A 8 -3.45 7.48 -3.97
N ILE A 9 -3.66 6.38 -3.25
CA ILE A 9 -4.24 5.15 -3.81
C ILE A 9 -5.69 5.40 -4.21
N GLU A 10 -6.51 5.86 -3.27
CA GLU A 10 -7.96 6.08 -3.48
C GLU A 10 -8.23 7.09 -4.61
N ASP A 11 -7.43 8.15 -4.72
CA ASP A 11 -7.51 9.13 -5.82
C ASP A 11 -7.09 8.57 -7.17
N THR A 12 -6.21 7.57 -7.19
CA THR A 12 -5.70 6.97 -8.43
C THR A 12 -6.61 5.87 -8.93
N THR A 13 -7.24 5.13 -8.02
CA THR A 13 -8.08 3.97 -8.35
C THR A 13 -9.57 4.29 -8.35
N THR A 14 -9.95 5.44 -7.78
CA THR A 14 -11.35 5.83 -7.47
C THR A 14 -12.09 4.81 -6.61
N GLU A 15 -11.34 3.96 -5.88
CA GLU A 15 -11.84 2.91 -5.03
C GLU A 15 -11.22 3.02 -3.63
N ALA A 16 -12.02 2.75 -2.59
CA ALA A 16 -11.53 2.69 -1.23
C ALA A 16 -10.41 1.64 -1.09
N ILE A 17 -9.40 1.92 -0.26
CA ILE A 17 -8.26 1.00 -0.09
C ILE A 17 -8.66 -0.42 0.35
N ALA A 18 -9.74 -0.53 1.11
CA ALA A 18 -10.26 -1.81 1.62
C ALA A 18 -11.05 -2.62 0.56
N SER A 19 -11.35 -2.04 -0.62
CA SER A 19 -12.15 -2.72 -1.64
C SER A 19 -11.44 -3.91 -2.27
N ARG A 20 -10.10 -3.87 -2.33
CA ARG A 20 -9.29 -4.91 -2.98
C ARG A 20 -7.98 -5.16 -2.25
N THR A 21 -7.63 -6.45 -2.13
CA THR A 21 -6.35 -6.89 -1.57
C THR A 21 -5.14 -6.29 -2.28
N ILE A 22 -5.23 -6.01 -3.59
CA ILE A 22 -4.14 -5.39 -4.36
C ILE A 22 -3.77 -3.99 -3.83
N TYR A 23 -4.73 -3.24 -3.30
CA TYR A 23 -4.50 -1.92 -2.72
C TYR A 23 -3.88 -2.00 -1.34
N LEU A 24 -4.26 -3.01 -0.55
CA LEU A 24 -3.61 -3.31 0.74
C LEU A 24 -2.14 -3.72 0.54
N LYS A 25 -1.84 -4.54 -0.48
CA LYS A 25 -0.48 -4.89 -0.91
C LYS A 25 0.31 -3.62 -1.27
N LEU A 26 -0.27 -2.77 -2.11
CA LEU A 26 0.35 -1.52 -2.55
C LEU A 26 0.63 -0.56 -1.40
N PHE A 27 -0.35 -0.37 -0.52
CA PHE A 27 -0.20 0.47 0.66
C PHE A 27 0.90 -0.03 1.59
N CYS A 28 0.91 -1.33 1.92
CA CYS A 28 1.93 -1.89 2.81
C CYS A 28 3.33 -1.77 2.21
N GLY A 29 3.46 -1.94 0.89
CA GLY A 29 4.71 -1.71 0.16
C GLY A 29 5.23 -0.28 0.28
N LEU A 30 4.38 0.69 -0.06
CA LEU A 30 4.71 2.12 -0.01
C LEU A 30 4.97 2.59 1.43
N ALA A 31 4.18 2.13 2.40
CA ALA A 31 4.36 2.48 3.80
C ALA A 31 5.69 1.97 4.34
N CYS A 32 6.11 0.75 3.98
CA CYS A 32 7.44 0.24 4.35
C CYS A 32 8.59 0.96 3.65
N LYS A 33 8.39 1.56 2.48
CA LYS A 33 9.42 2.30 1.74
C LYS A 33 9.56 3.74 2.22
N HIS A 34 8.45 4.41 2.50
CA HIS A 34 8.40 5.87 2.68
C HIS A 34 7.95 6.34 4.07
N SER A 35 7.46 5.45 4.92
CA SER A 35 7.06 5.79 6.30
C SER A 35 8.06 5.25 7.32
N LEU A 36 8.16 5.93 8.47
CA LEU A 36 8.85 5.45 9.67
C LEU A 36 7.93 4.60 10.57
N SER A 37 6.70 4.35 10.14
CA SER A 37 5.69 3.57 10.89
C SER A 37 6.12 2.12 11.07
N SER A 38 5.91 1.57 12.26
CA SER A 38 6.09 0.15 12.51
C SER A 38 4.99 -0.68 11.84
N GLN A 39 5.19 -1.99 11.73
CA GLN A 39 4.12 -2.89 11.25
C GLN A 39 2.87 -2.82 12.13
N LYS A 40 3.02 -2.61 13.44
CA LYS A 40 1.89 -2.45 14.37
C LYS A 40 1.11 -1.17 14.06
N ASP A 41 1.80 -0.08 13.77
CA ASP A 41 1.15 1.20 13.43
C ASP A 41 0.40 1.10 12.10
N ILE A 42 1.01 0.45 11.10
CA ILE A 42 0.37 0.18 9.80
C ILE A 42 -0.87 -0.69 9.97
N ALA A 43 -0.78 -1.74 10.79
CA ALA A 43 -1.89 -2.65 11.07
C ALA A 43 -3.06 -1.93 11.77
N ALA A 44 -2.74 -1.12 12.79
CA ALA A 44 -3.72 -0.30 13.51
C ALA A 44 -4.40 0.70 12.56
N PHE A 45 -3.63 1.37 11.70
CA PHE A 45 -4.16 2.33 10.72
C PHE A 45 -5.15 1.67 9.73
N LEU A 46 -4.83 0.46 9.27
CA LEU A 46 -5.68 -0.28 8.33
C LEU A 46 -6.81 -1.07 9.01
N GLY A 47 -6.82 -1.17 10.34
CA GLY A 47 -7.77 -2.02 11.08
C GLY A 47 -7.59 -3.52 10.81
N ILE A 48 -6.36 -3.98 10.57
CA ILE A 48 -6.03 -5.38 10.25
C ILE A 48 -5.03 -5.99 11.24
N SER A 49 -4.76 -7.29 11.13
CA SER A 49 -3.73 -7.94 11.95
C SER A 49 -2.31 -7.54 11.52
N PRO A 50 -1.34 -7.43 12.44
CA PRO A 50 0.06 -7.20 12.09
C PRO A 50 0.65 -8.28 11.16
N ALA A 51 0.20 -9.53 11.28
CA ALA A 51 0.61 -10.61 10.39
C ALA A 51 0.19 -10.35 8.93
N SER A 52 -0.99 -9.76 8.72
CA SER A 52 -1.49 -9.36 7.40
C SER A 52 -0.58 -8.32 6.74
N VAL A 53 -0.02 -7.38 7.51
CA VAL A 53 0.94 -6.37 6.99
C VAL A 53 2.19 -7.06 6.44
N GLY A 54 2.76 -8.01 7.19
CA GLY A 54 3.91 -8.79 6.75
C GLY A 54 3.64 -9.58 5.46
N TYR A 55 2.47 -10.24 5.39
CA TYR A 55 2.03 -10.94 4.18
C TYR A 55 1.89 -9.99 2.98
N TYR A 56 1.16 -8.89 3.14
CA TYR A 56 0.93 -7.93 2.05
C TYR A 56 2.22 -7.26 1.55
N ARG A 57 3.16 -6.97 2.45
CA ARG A 57 4.48 -6.48 2.08
C ARG A 57 5.25 -7.50 1.25
N LYS A 58 5.24 -8.79 1.62
CA LYS A 58 5.89 -9.85 0.85
C LYS A 58 5.27 -9.96 -0.55
N GLU A 59 3.95 -10.00 -0.60
CA GLU A 59 3.19 -10.09 -1.85
C GLU A 59 3.40 -8.88 -2.76
N HIS A 60 3.54 -7.68 -2.19
CA HIS A 60 3.89 -6.48 -2.95
C HIS A 60 5.15 -6.67 -3.78
N GLY A 61 6.20 -7.28 -3.20
CA GLY A 61 7.45 -7.55 -3.91
C GLY A 61 7.23 -8.45 -5.13
N SER A 62 6.43 -9.52 -5.00
CA SER A 62 6.08 -10.39 -6.12
C SER A 62 5.21 -9.67 -7.17
N MET A 63 4.29 -8.82 -6.75
CA MET A 63 3.39 -8.09 -7.65
C MET A 63 4.10 -7.02 -8.49
N LEU A 64 5.26 -6.51 -8.06
CA LEU A 64 6.05 -5.55 -8.86
C LEU A 64 6.54 -6.12 -10.20
N MET A 65 6.53 -7.46 -10.36
CA MET A 65 6.82 -8.11 -11.64
C MET A 65 5.65 -8.07 -12.63
N VAL A 66 4.44 -7.70 -12.17
CA VAL A 66 3.25 -7.55 -13.01
C VAL A 66 3.18 -6.13 -13.54
N THR A 67 3.15 -5.97 -14.86
CA THR A 67 3.26 -4.66 -15.53
C THR A 67 2.17 -3.67 -15.10
N GLU A 68 0.92 -4.10 -15.01
CA GLU A 68 -0.21 -3.25 -14.60
C GLU A 68 -0.04 -2.78 -13.16
N TYR A 69 0.39 -3.67 -12.27
CA TYR A 69 0.64 -3.34 -10.87
C TYR A 69 1.82 -2.37 -10.74
N GLN A 70 2.89 -2.58 -11.51
CA GLN A 70 4.05 -1.70 -11.52
C GLN A 70 3.69 -0.28 -11.99
N LYS A 71 2.86 -0.16 -13.04
CA LYS A 71 2.35 1.13 -13.51
C LYS A 71 1.50 1.83 -12.44
N LEU A 72 0.62 1.09 -11.78
CA LEU A 72 -0.17 1.62 -10.67
C LEU A 72 0.73 2.08 -9.51
N TYR A 73 1.72 1.28 -9.14
CA TYR A 73 2.70 1.62 -8.11
C TYR A 73 3.43 2.93 -8.43
N GLN A 74 3.94 3.09 -9.65
CA GLN A 74 4.61 4.32 -10.08
C GLN A 74 3.68 5.54 -10.07
N ALA A 75 2.44 5.36 -10.51
CA ALA A 75 1.44 6.44 -10.53
C ALA A 75 1.11 6.93 -9.12
N VAL A 76 0.93 6.01 -8.17
CA VAL A 76 0.68 6.35 -6.76
C VAL A 76 1.94 6.91 -6.11
N GLU A 77 3.12 6.30 -6.35
CA GLU A 77 4.38 6.74 -5.75
C GLU A 77 4.74 8.19 -6.15
N LYS A 78 4.48 8.56 -7.41
CA LYS A 78 4.67 9.94 -7.89
C LYS A 78 3.79 10.97 -7.17
N LYS A 79 2.63 10.59 -6.64
CA LYS A 79 1.73 11.49 -5.90
C LYS A 79 2.14 11.68 -4.43
N ILE A 80 2.92 10.75 -3.88
CA ILE A 80 3.34 10.79 -2.46
C ILE A 80 4.74 11.37 -2.26
N LEU A 81 5.56 11.44 -3.32
CA LEU A 81 6.81 12.21 -3.37
C LEU A 81 6.49 13.68 -3.70
#